data_AF-A0A2V9MHC9-F1
#
_entry.id   AF-A0A2V9MHC9-F1
#
_cell.length_a   1.000
_cell.length_b   1.000
_cell.length_c   1.000
_cell.angle_alpha   90.00
_cell.angle_beta   90.00
_cell.angle_gamma   90.00
#
_symmetry.space_group_name_H-M   'P 1'
#
loop_
_entity.id
_entity.type
_entity.pdbx_description
1 polymer ?
#
loop_
_entity_poly.entity_id
_entity_poly.type
_entity_poly.pdbx_seq_one_letter_code
_entity_poly.pdbx_strand_id
1 'polypeptide(L)'
;MSDALIAHQRVRESRERQEVLVEALRDRTRLAYVRYRGGVDTQLNALDADRDLFQAELALSGIRLNEVLTVVELYKALGGGWK
;
A
#
# COMPACT_ATOMS: atom_id res chain seq x y z
N MET A 1 -13.57 16.69 15.68
CA MET A 1 -12.51 17.31 14.85
C MET A 1 -11.13 16.74 15.14
N SER A 2 -10.62 16.76 16.37
CA SER A 2 -9.29 16.21 16.69
C SER A 2 -9.13 14.73 16.30
N ASP A 3 -10.11 13.89 16.63
CA ASP A 3 -10.04 12.45 16.36
C ASP A 3 -10.00 12.08 14.86
N ALA A 4 -10.81 12.77 14.04
CA ALA A 4 -10.83 12.58 12.59
C ALA A 4 -9.53 13.03 11.90
N LEU A 5 -8.90 14.12 12.39
CA LEU A 5 -7.59 14.57 11.90
C LEU A 5 -6.48 13.59 12.28
N ILE A 6 -6.50 13.05 13.50
CA ILE A 6 -5.56 12.02 13.95
C ILE A 6 -5.73 10.74 13.12
N ALA A 7 -6.96 10.32 12.84
CA ALA A 7 -7.24 9.16 12.00
C ALA A 7 -6.68 9.36 10.58
N HIS A 8 -6.91 10.52 9.96
CA HIS A 8 -6.35 10.84 8.65
C HIS A 8 -4.82 10.81 8.65
N GLN A 9 -4.18 11.42 9.65
CA GLN A 9 -2.71 11.43 9.76
C GLN A 9 -2.15 10.01 9.89
N ARG A 10 -2.78 9.13 10.68
CA ARG A 10 -2.36 7.73 10.82
C ARG A 10 -2.50 6.95 9.52
N VAL A 11 -3.57 7.16 8.76
CA VAL A 11 -3.77 6.50 7.46
C VAL A 11 -2.70 6.95 6.47
N ARG A 12 -2.35 8.23 6.46
CA ARG A 12 -1.23 8.77 5.65
C ARG A 12 0.09 8.10 5.97
N GLU A 13 0.46 8.04 7.24
CA GLU A 13 1.70 7.40 7.69
C GLU A 13 1.74 5.89 7.39
N SER A 14 0.59 5.22 7.45
CA SER A 14 0.45 3.81 7.05
C SER A 14 0.67 3.65 5.54
N ARG A 15 0.09 4.54 4.74
CA ARG A 15 0.24 4.55 3.29
C ARG A 15 1.69 4.73 2.88
N GLU A 16 2.39 5.73 3.42
CA GLU A 16 3.79 6.01 3.08
C GLU A 16 4.68 4.81 3.39
N ARG A 17 4.49 4.16 4.55
CA ARG A 17 5.20 2.92 4.88
C ARG A 17 4.88 1.78 3.93
N GLN A 18 3.63 1.64 3.53
CA GLN A 18 3.23 0.61 2.57
C GLN A 18 3.80 0.89 1.17
N GLU A 19 3.89 2.16 0.74
CA GLU A 19 4.54 2.53 -0.52
C GLU A 19 6.02 2.15 -0.53
N VAL A 20 6.74 2.40 0.57
CA VAL A 20 8.14 1.95 0.72
C VAL A 20 8.26 0.42 0.63
N LEU A 21 7.33 -0.33 1.23
CA LEU A 21 7.31 -1.80 1.13
C LEU A 21 7.07 -2.28 -0.30
N VAL A 22 6.13 -1.67 -1.02
CA VAL A 22 5.87 -1.99 -2.43
C VAL A 22 7.12 -1.78 -3.26
N GLU A 23 7.81 -0.64 -3.11
CA GLU A 23 9.05 -0.38 -3.86
C GLU A 23 10.16 -1.40 -3.53
N ALA A 24 10.35 -1.74 -2.26
CA ALA A 24 11.31 -2.77 -1.86
C ALA A 24 10.98 -4.15 -2.48
N LEU A 25 9.70 -4.50 -2.56
CA LEU A 25 9.27 -5.75 -3.18
C LEU A 25 9.38 -5.72 -4.71
N ARG A 26 9.17 -4.57 -5.36
CA ARG A 26 9.46 -4.39 -6.80
C ARG A 26 10.91 -4.67 -7.11
N ASP A 27 11.83 -4.15 -6.30
CA ASP A 27 13.25 -4.42 -6.43
C ASP A 27 13.60 -5.89 -6.16
N ARG A 28 13.00 -6.50 -5.13
CA ARG A 28 13.17 -7.94 -4.85
C ARG A 28 12.74 -8.79 -6.04
N THR A 29 11.56 -8.52 -6.62
CA THR A 29 11.04 -9.22 -7.79
C THR A 29 11.99 -9.05 -8.98
N ARG A 30 12.43 -7.82 -9.27
CA ARG A 30 13.39 -7.55 -10.34
C ARG A 30 14.68 -8.38 -10.17
N LEU A 31 15.24 -8.44 -8.96
CA LEU A 31 16.42 -9.23 -8.65
C LEU A 31 16.18 -10.73 -8.75
N ALA A 32 15.02 -11.23 -8.31
CA ALA A 32 14.66 -12.64 -8.44
C ALA A 32 14.64 -13.10 -9.91
N TYR A 33 14.05 -12.30 -10.80
CA TYR A 33 14.06 -12.58 -12.23
C TYR A 33 15.45 -12.48 -12.87
N VAL A 34 16.33 -11.60 -12.38
CA VAL A 34 17.73 -11.56 -12.81
C VAL A 34 18.44 -12.86 -12.43
N ARG A 35 18.28 -13.34 -11.19
CA ARG A 35 18.90 -14.60 -10.75
C ARG A 35 18.33 -15.82 -11.48
N TYR A 36 17.02 -15.87 -11.70
CA TYR A 36 16.37 -16.93 -12.49
C TYR A 36 16.92 -16.99 -13.92
N ARG A 37 16.98 -15.86 -14.62
CA ARG A 37 17.55 -15.80 -15.98
C ARG A 37 19.04 -16.12 -16.02
N GLY A 38 19.76 -15.82 -14.94
CA GLY A 38 21.16 -16.20 -14.76
C GLY A 38 21.38 -17.66 -14.37
N GLY A 39 20.32 -18.46 -14.17
CA GLY A 39 20.41 -19.85 -13.74
C GLY A 39 20.84 -20.04 -12.27
N VAL A 40 20.85 -18.97 -11.48
CA VAL A 40 21.29 -18.98 -10.07
C VAL A 40 20.12 -19.30 -9.12
N ASP A 41 18.89 -19.12 -9.59
CA ASP A 41 17.67 -19.26 -8.78
C ASP A 41 16.54 -19.88 -9.62
N THR A 42 15.45 -20.30 -8.97
CA THR A 42 14.35 -21.02 -9.63
C THR A 42 13.22 -20.10 -10.08
N GLN A 43 12.42 -20.55 -11.05
CA GLN A 43 11.22 -19.81 -11.46
C GLN A 43 10.19 -19.70 -10.33
N LEU A 44 10.12 -20.70 -9.45
CA LEU A 44 9.23 -20.69 -8.30
C LEU A 44 9.53 -19.51 -7.36
N ASN A 45 10.82 -19.27 -7.07
CA ASN A 45 11.23 -18.14 -6.22
C ASN A 45 10.94 -16.77 -6.85
N ALA A 46 10.94 -16.67 -8.18
CA ALA A 46 10.52 -15.45 -8.88
C ALA A 46 9.00 -15.23 -8.77
N LEU A 47 8.21 -16.29 -8.91
CA LEU A 47 6.76 -16.24 -8.74
C LEU A 47 6.34 -15.95 -7.29
N ASP A 48 7.09 -16.45 -6.31
CA ASP A 48 6.87 -16.10 -4.90
C ASP A 48 7.16 -14.62 -4.64
N ALA A 49 8.19 -14.05 -5.28
CA ALA A 49 8.44 -12.60 -5.22
C ALA A 49 7.31 -11.78 -5.86
N ASP A 50 6.77 -12.22 -7.00
CA ASP A 50 5.58 -11.62 -7.62
C ASP A 50 4.36 -11.67 -6.69
N ARG A 51 4.14 -12.82 -6.02
CA ARG A 51 3.05 -13.00 -5.07
C ARG A 51 3.17 -12.02 -3.91
N ASP A 52 4.36 -11.89 -3.33
CA ASP A 52 4.61 -10.97 -2.22
C ASP A 52 4.36 -9.51 -2.65
N LEU A 53 4.88 -9.12 -3.83
CA LEU A 53 4.63 -7.80 -4.41
C LEU A 53 3.13 -7.53 -4.60
N PHE A 54 2.41 -8.48 -5.19
CA PHE A 54 0.97 -8.32 -5.44
C PHE A 54 0.17 -8.16 -4.14
N GLN A 55 0.49 -8.92 -3.10
CA GLN A 55 -0.15 -8.76 -1.78
C GLN A 55 0.11 -7.37 -1.19
N ALA A 56 1.34 -6.85 -1.34
CA ALA A 56 1.67 -5.52 -0.86
C ALA A 56 0.97 -4.40 -1.64
N GLU A 57 0.83 -4.55 -2.96
CA GLU A 57 0.08 -3.61 -3.80
C GLU A 57 -1.42 -3.64 -3.48
N LEU A 58 -1.99 -4.81 -3.23
CA LEU A 58 -3.38 -4.97 -2.79
C LEU A 58 -3.61 -4.28 -1.43
N ALA A 59 -2.70 -4.47 -0.48
CA ALA A 59 -2.76 -3.79 0.82
C ALA A 59 -2.67 -2.26 0.66
N LEU A 60 -1.78 -1.75 -0.20
CA LEU A 60 -1.67 -0.32 -0.51
C LEU A 60 -2.98 0.23 -1.10
N SER A 61 -3.62 -0.52 -1.99
CA SER A 61 -4.92 -0.15 -2.55
C SER A 61 -6.00 -0.03 -1.46
N GLY A 62 -6.04 -0.99 -0.52
CA GLY A 62 -6.93 -0.94 0.64
C GLY A 62 -6.67 0.27 1.55
N ILE A 63 -5.41 0.62 1.79
CA ILE A 63 -5.05 1.81 2.58
C ILE A 63 -5.49 3.10 1.86
N ARG A 64 -5.31 3.19 0.54
CA ARG A 64 -5.77 4.35 -0.26
C ARG A 64 -7.29 4.49 -0.22
N LEU A 65 -8.03 3.38 -0.27
CA LEU A 65 -9.48 3.39 -0.08
C LEU A 65 -9.85 3.96 1.30
N ASN A 66 -9.19 3.50 2.37
CA ASN A 66 -9.41 4.02 3.71
C ASN A 66 -9.08 5.51 3.82
N GLU A 67 -8.03 6.00 3.18
CA GLU A 67 -7.66 7.43 3.13
C GLU A 67 -8.82 8.27 2.60
N VAL A 68 -9.42 7.86 1.49
CA VAL A 68 -10.57 8.55 0.88
C VAL A 68 -11.80 8.50 1.79
N LEU A 69 -12.07 7.35 2.43
CA LEU A 69 -13.20 7.22 3.36
C LEU A 69 -13.06 8.14 4.57
N THR A 70 -11.85 8.28 5.14
CA THR A 70 -11.60 9.18 6.26
C THR A 70 -11.86 10.65 5.89
N VAL A 71 -11.54 11.06 4.66
CA VAL A 71 -11.87 12.41 4.16
C VAL A 71 -13.39 12.61 4.04
N VAL A 72 -14.12 11.60 3.54
CA VAL A 72 -15.58 11.66 3.44
C VAL A 72 -16.22 11.75 4.83
N GLU A 73 -15.73 11.00 5.80
CA GLU A 73 -16.18 11.04 7.20
C GLU A 73 -15.91 12.40 7.84
N LEU A 74 -14.73 12.97 7.60
CA LEU A 74 -14.39 14.33 8.04
C LEU A 74 -15.37 15.35 7.44
N TYR A 75 -15.68 15.25 6.14
CA TYR A 75 -16.62 16.15 5.47
C TYR A 75 -18.03 16.05 6.07
N LYS A 76 -18.51 14.83 6.36
CA LYS A 76 -19.79 14.61 7.06
C LYS A 76 -19.78 15.19 8.47
N ALA A 77 -18.72 14.95 9.24
CA ALA A 77 -18.59 15.41 10.63
C ALA A 77 -18.46 16.95 10.75
N LEU A 78 -17.93 17.61 9.71
CA LEU A 78 -17.86 19.07 9.62
C LEU A 78 -19.18 19.72 9.20
N GLY A 79 -20.24 18.92 9.01
CA GLY A 79 -21.58 19.45 8.81
C GLY A 79 -22.21 19.17 7.47
N GLY A 80 -21.62 18.29 6.64
CA GLY A 80 -22.24 17.69 5.45
C GLY A 80 -23.39 18.48 4.83
N GLY A 81 -23.14 19.71 4.37
CA GLY A 81 -24.22 20.62 3.97
C GLY A 81 -25.19 20.95 5.11
N TRP A 82 -24.90 21.96 5.92
CA TRP A 82 -25.93 22.64 6.70
C TRP A 82 -26.80 23.49 5.77
N LYS A 83 -27.63 22.84 4.95
CA LYS A 83 -28.94 23.26 4.44
C LYS A 83 -29.57 22.17 3.60
#